data_AF-A0A8J3MYQ1-F1
#
_entry.id   AF-A0A8J3MYQ1-F1
#
_cell.length_a   1.000
_cell.length_b   1.000
_cell.length_c   1.000
_cell.angle_alpha   90.00
_cell.angle_beta   90.00
_cell.angle_gamma   90.00
#
_symmetry.space_group_name_H-M   'P 1'
#
loop_
_entity.id
_entity.type
_entity.pdbx_description
1 polymer ?
#
loop_
_entity_poly.entity_id
_entity_poly.type
_entity_poly.pdbx_seq_one_letter_code
_entity_poly.pdbx_strand_id
1 'polypeptide(L)'
;MEAVDPLSPRAYQVAAESGLGEPRAEFRTQNPADLPTLWLYLALGLLFVSLSWYDFQHETVSYAYALSVPLNDGIGVFALCFGSVLTLGSVLGIAIRCQRWLWGEVRLYVCDEGIVGANRKHLKDTVRLDEITEIRQAAVASRADRSGDGDAFPRLVSIFATRNGKEHSLADTEGALLVQLKTESVWPQVLARYQSGESLPFGRVSLAPDGIYIHKDVPTGRSTGHHWLTKMLIRRLDRQAILSGEGIEAGEHFVPWEAVEMPWIDMSHNVFIISRKEGQRPWAVLPWHHMTNAALCLKLCEQVLGMAEQEPVVGQQETSQPGTLVSSYGLRAKGREKGLFWFAVALYICLLGFGGTFLIGSNGSLYLPFLGITFVIIAFLSLPVILFGVLRDHKAAVTPLRRKVRVDVYEQGFRYREGREEQMVFWTEIESVQRQATSTGQKKFPIYTIRLVNGRSMTLSPIIGDIDTLGEHIAEEVTKRLYSRALADLQVGKLLVFAGLAVSRDGLSTRDSQIGWQWIERVTLDLETLRIQAKGTSQAWARFPTSQIPNSGLLLKLVQHIKEEQGLAIGLEA
;
A
#
# COMPACT_ATOMS: atom_id res chain seq x y z
N MET A 1 5.50 5.89 5.06
CA MET A 1 6.78 5.77 4.34
C MET A 1 6.92 4.32 3.92
N GLU A 2 6.93 4.01 2.62
CA GLU A 2 7.18 2.62 2.21
C GLU A 2 8.53 2.13 2.71
N ALA A 3 8.59 0.86 3.10
CA ALA A 3 9.76 0.23 3.68
C ALA A 3 10.93 0.18 2.69
N VAL A 4 11.90 1.08 2.85
CA VAL A 4 13.20 1.06 2.17
C VAL A 4 13.87 -0.30 2.39
N ASP A 5 14.19 -1.01 1.31
CA ASP A 5 14.88 -2.31 1.35
C ASP A 5 16.15 -2.26 2.22
N PRO A 6 16.52 -3.37 2.90
CA PRO A 6 17.71 -3.37 3.73
C PRO A 6 18.89 -3.10 2.80
N LEU A 7 19.64 -2.05 3.11
CA LEU A 7 20.73 -1.58 2.28
C LEU A 7 21.69 -2.72 1.98
N SER A 8 21.89 -3.02 0.71
CA SER A 8 22.88 -4.03 0.34
C SER A 8 24.29 -3.55 0.71
N PRO A 9 25.26 -4.45 0.99
CA PRO A 9 26.66 -4.04 1.19
C PRO A 9 27.21 -3.18 0.04
N ARG A 10 26.68 -3.42 -1.16
CA ARG A 10 26.95 -2.63 -2.36
C ARG A 10 26.51 -1.17 -2.24
N ALA A 11 25.41 -0.87 -1.54
CA ALA A 11 24.96 0.49 -1.31
C ALA A 11 26.04 1.31 -0.58
N TYR A 12 26.65 0.74 0.45
CA TYR A 12 27.74 1.38 1.20
C TYR A 12 29.00 1.57 0.33
N GLN A 13 29.34 0.56 -0.47
CA GLN A 13 30.46 0.67 -1.41
C GLN A 13 30.23 1.79 -2.44
N VAL A 14 29.06 1.82 -3.07
CA VAL A 14 28.70 2.83 -4.08
C VAL A 14 28.64 4.23 -3.46
N ALA A 15 28.10 4.36 -2.25
CA ALA A 15 28.05 5.62 -1.51
C ALA A 15 29.47 6.13 -1.16
N ALA A 16 30.36 5.23 -0.73
CA ALA A 16 31.76 5.55 -0.46
C ALA A 16 32.54 5.93 -1.73
N GLU A 17 32.36 5.20 -2.83
CA GLU A 17 32.99 5.49 -4.13
C GLU A 17 32.53 6.83 -4.73
N SER A 18 31.28 7.23 -4.47
CA SER A 18 30.70 8.50 -4.94
C SER A 18 30.94 9.68 -3.99
N GLY A 19 31.37 9.42 -2.74
CA GLY A 19 31.59 10.46 -1.74
C GLY A 19 30.32 11.18 -1.29
N LEU A 20 29.16 10.49 -1.28
CA LEU A 20 27.85 11.06 -0.97
C LEU A 20 27.36 10.82 0.48
N GLY A 21 28.25 10.40 1.40
CA GLY A 21 27.89 10.06 2.78
C GLY A 21 27.30 8.65 2.92
N GLU A 22 26.51 8.40 3.97
CA GLU A 22 25.93 7.08 4.20
C GLU A 22 24.69 6.86 3.31
N PRO A 23 24.49 5.65 2.75
CA PRO A 23 23.27 5.34 2.03
C PRO A 23 22.09 5.29 2.99
N ARG A 24 20.99 5.94 2.64
CA ARG A 24 19.71 5.91 3.37
C ARG A 24 18.72 4.93 2.76
N ALA A 25 18.72 4.85 1.43
CA ALA A 25 17.85 3.94 0.71
C ALA A 25 18.45 3.39 -0.57
N GLU A 26 17.99 2.19 -0.93
CA GLU A 26 18.29 1.53 -2.19
C GLU A 26 16.96 1.23 -2.90
N PHE A 27 16.79 1.79 -4.09
CA PHE A 27 15.64 1.57 -4.94
C PHE A 27 16.04 0.79 -6.19
N ARG A 28 15.28 -0.25 -6.50
CA ARG A 28 15.42 -0.98 -7.75
C ARG A 28 14.49 -0.33 -8.75
N THR A 29 15.04 0.22 -9.84
CA THR A 29 14.21 0.61 -10.98
C THR A 29 13.78 -0.67 -11.70
N GLN A 30 12.84 -1.42 -11.12
CA GLN A 30 12.21 -2.51 -11.83
C GLN A 30 11.37 -1.89 -12.94
N ASN A 31 11.63 -2.29 -14.17
CA ASN A 31 10.67 -2.10 -15.22
C ASN A 31 9.71 -3.31 -15.17
N PRO A 32 8.54 -3.21 -14.51
CA PRO A 32 7.64 -4.36 -14.34
C PRO A 32 7.18 -4.95 -15.68
N ALA A 33 7.32 -4.21 -16.78
CA ALA A 33 7.02 -4.66 -18.12
C ALA A 33 7.97 -5.75 -18.67
N ASP A 34 9.14 -5.97 -18.05
CA ASP A 34 10.19 -6.81 -18.64
C ASP A 34 9.94 -8.31 -18.47
N LEU A 35 9.30 -8.72 -17.37
CA LEU A 35 9.00 -10.13 -17.09
C LEU A 35 7.88 -10.69 -17.97
N PRO A 36 6.71 -10.03 -18.09
CA PRO A 36 5.62 -10.49 -18.97
C PRO A 36 6.02 -10.50 -20.44
N THR A 37 6.81 -9.51 -20.88
CA THR A 37 7.28 -9.48 -22.28
C THR A 37 8.28 -10.59 -22.56
N LEU A 38 9.15 -10.94 -21.62
CA LEU A 38 10.06 -12.10 -21.76
C LEU A 38 9.27 -13.41 -21.87
N TRP A 39 8.24 -13.59 -21.06
CA TRP A 39 7.33 -14.75 -21.16
C TRP A 39 6.59 -14.80 -22.51
N LEU A 40 6.16 -13.64 -23.02
CA LEU A 40 5.54 -13.56 -24.35
C LEU A 40 6.50 -14.00 -25.46
N TYR A 41 7.75 -13.53 -25.45
CA TYR A 41 8.75 -13.95 -26.43
C TYR A 41 9.08 -15.45 -26.32
N LEU A 42 9.15 -15.98 -25.10
CA LEU A 42 9.34 -17.41 -24.87
C LEU A 42 8.16 -18.23 -25.41
N ALA A 43 6.93 -17.82 -25.10
CA ALA A 43 5.72 -18.50 -25.54
C ALA A 43 5.57 -18.47 -27.07
N LEU A 44 5.82 -17.32 -27.70
CA LEU A 44 5.85 -17.19 -29.16
C LEU A 44 6.93 -18.08 -29.77
N GLY A 45 8.15 -18.06 -29.22
CA GLY A 45 9.23 -18.92 -29.70
C GLY A 45 8.88 -20.41 -29.63
N LEU A 46 8.32 -20.87 -28.51
CA LEU A 46 7.89 -22.26 -28.33
C LEU A 46 6.75 -22.65 -29.29
N LEU A 47 5.76 -21.77 -29.48
CA LEU A 47 4.66 -21.98 -30.43
C LEU A 47 5.21 -22.20 -31.85
N PHE A 48 6.14 -21.35 -32.30
CA PHE A 48 6.72 -21.46 -33.64
C PHE A 48 7.58 -22.71 -33.82
N VAL A 49 8.34 -23.11 -32.80
CA VAL A 49 9.07 -24.39 -32.82
C VAL A 49 8.11 -25.57 -32.91
N SER A 50 7.01 -25.56 -32.16
CA SER A 50 5.99 -26.61 -32.23
C SER A 50 5.30 -26.68 -33.59
N LEU A 51 4.95 -25.53 -34.19
CA LEU A 51 4.36 -25.49 -35.53
C LEU A 51 5.34 -25.97 -36.61
N SER A 52 6.60 -25.54 -36.54
CA SER A 52 7.64 -25.98 -37.48
C SER A 52 7.93 -27.47 -37.35
N TRP A 53 7.89 -28.01 -36.13
CA TRP A 53 8.03 -29.44 -35.88
C TRP A 53 6.84 -30.24 -36.40
N TYR A 54 5.62 -29.73 -36.25
CA TYR A 54 4.41 -30.36 -36.77
C TYR A 54 4.45 -30.47 -38.30
N ASP A 55 4.79 -29.38 -39.00
CA ASP A 55 4.96 -29.40 -40.46
C ASP A 55 6.06 -30.38 -40.89
N PHE A 56 7.20 -30.39 -40.19
CA PHE A 56 8.28 -31.33 -40.47
C PHE A 56 7.84 -32.79 -40.32
N GLN A 57 7.07 -33.12 -39.28
CA GLN A 57 6.50 -34.46 -39.08
C GLN A 57 5.51 -34.82 -40.20
N HIS A 58 4.65 -33.88 -40.59
CA HIS A 58 3.66 -34.13 -41.64
C HIS A 58 4.31 -34.35 -43.01
N GLU A 59 5.32 -33.54 -43.36
CA GLU A 59 6.08 -33.74 -44.59
C GLU A 59 6.91 -35.02 -44.56
N THR A 60 7.63 -35.34 -43.48
CA THR A 60 8.45 -36.57 -43.42
C THR A 60 7.60 -37.84 -43.47
N VAL A 61 6.42 -37.85 -42.85
CA VAL A 61 5.46 -38.97 -42.96
C VAL A 61 4.88 -39.07 -44.37
N SER A 62 4.57 -37.96 -45.03
CA SER A 62 4.13 -37.95 -46.43
C SER A 62 5.25 -38.37 -47.41
N TYR A 63 6.50 -37.96 -47.18
CA TYR A 63 7.67 -38.36 -47.99
C TYR A 63 8.01 -39.84 -47.84
N ALA A 64 7.83 -40.42 -46.64
CA ALA A 64 8.01 -41.86 -46.44
C ALA A 64 7.00 -42.70 -47.24
N TYR A 65 5.82 -42.14 -47.57
CA TYR A 65 4.82 -42.77 -48.44
C TYR A 65 4.99 -42.44 -49.93
N ALA A 66 5.69 -41.36 -50.28
CA ALA A 66 5.74 -40.81 -51.64
C ALA A 66 7.17 -40.78 -52.22
N LEU A 67 7.88 -41.91 -52.20
CA LEU A 67 9.21 -42.11 -52.80
C LEU A 67 9.25 -42.04 -54.35
N SER A 68 8.34 -41.31 -55.01
CA SER A 68 8.32 -41.17 -56.47
C SER A 68 7.79 -39.84 -57.03
N VAL A 69 7.56 -38.79 -56.23
CA VAL A 69 7.07 -37.50 -56.75
C VAL A 69 8.16 -36.41 -56.62
N PRO A 70 8.49 -35.67 -57.69
CA PRO A 70 9.53 -34.66 -57.68
C PRO A 70 9.13 -33.43 -56.84
N LEU A 71 10.04 -33.05 -55.95
CA LEU A 71 10.04 -31.82 -55.14
C LEU A 71 9.85 -30.57 -56.02
N ASN A 72 8.63 -30.04 -56.14
CA ASN A 72 8.43 -28.74 -56.80
C ASN A 72 7.40 -27.81 -56.13
N ASP A 73 6.92 -28.15 -54.94
CA ASP A 73 5.98 -27.28 -54.22
C ASP A 73 6.74 -26.38 -53.25
N GLY A 74 7.01 -25.14 -53.67
CA GLY A 74 7.74 -24.12 -52.92
C GLY A 74 7.11 -23.69 -51.58
N ILE A 75 5.97 -24.27 -51.21
CA ILE A 75 5.24 -23.97 -49.97
C ILE A 75 6.01 -24.50 -48.75
N GLY A 76 6.57 -25.72 -48.80
CA GLY A 76 7.32 -26.31 -47.68
C GLY A 76 8.60 -25.54 -47.37
N VAL A 77 9.33 -25.12 -48.41
CA VAL A 77 10.53 -24.27 -48.26
C VAL A 77 10.18 -22.92 -47.65
N PHE A 78 9.06 -22.32 -48.07
CA PHE A 78 8.60 -21.05 -47.51
C PHE A 78 8.23 -21.17 -46.03
N ALA A 79 7.50 -22.21 -45.62
CA ALA A 79 7.11 -22.47 -44.23
C ALA A 79 8.34 -22.68 -43.33
N LEU A 80 9.31 -23.47 -43.78
CA LEU A 80 10.59 -23.69 -43.09
C LEU A 80 11.39 -22.38 -42.94
N CYS A 81 11.51 -21.60 -44.01
CA CYS A 81 12.22 -20.32 -43.95
C CYS A 81 11.51 -19.32 -43.02
N PHE A 82 10.18 -19.25 -43.07
CA PHE A 82 9.40 -18.33 -42.24
C PHE A 82 9.44 -18.71 -40.75
N GLY A 83 9.25 -19.99 -40.43
CA GLY A 83 9.39 -20.52 -39.07
C GLY A 83 10.79 -20.30 -38.48
N SER A 84 11.83 -20.46 -39.31
CA SER A 84 13.22 -20.19 -38.93
C SER A 84 13.43 -18.72 -38.58
N VAL A 85 12.93 -17.78 -39.41
CA VAL A 85 13.07 -16.33 -39.17
C VAL A 85 12.38 -15.90 -37.88
N LEU A 86 11.18 -16.42 -37.60
CA LEU A 86 10.44 -16.08 -36.37
C LEU A 86 11.06 -16.69 -35.11
N THR A 87 11.60 -17.90 -35.21
CA THR A 87 12.38 -18.51 -34.14
C THR A 87 13.63 -17.68 -33.85
N LEU A 88 14.34 -17.24 -34.89
CA LEU A 88 15.53 -16.38 -34.76
C LEU A 88 15.17 -15.01 -34.15
N GLY A 89 14.04 -14.43 -34.54
CA GLY A 89 13.51 -13.20 -33.93
C GLY A 89 13.17 -13.37 -32.45
N SER A 90 12.62 -14.53 -32.06
CA SER A 90 12.28 -14.85 -30.67
C SER A 90 13.55 -15.06 -29.83
N VAL A 91 14.52 -15.81 -30.36
CA VAL A 91 15.83 -16.00 -29.73
C VAL A 91 16.58 -14.67 -29.60
N LEU A 92 16.55 -13.81 -30.62
CA LEU A 92 17.16 -12.48 -30.57
C LEU A 92 16.45 -11.58 -29.55
N GLY A 93 15.12 -11.63 -29.48
CA GLY A 93 14.33 -10.92 -28.46
C GLY A 93 14.70 -11.36 -27.04
N ILE A 94 14.82 -12.68 -26.82
CA ILE A 94 15.32 -13.25 -25.55
C ILE A 94 16.76 -12.80 -25.31
N ALA A 95 17.65 -12.88 -26.29
CA ALA A 95 19.05 -12.51 -26.16
C ALA A 95 19.25 -11.04 -25.80
N ILE A 96 18.54 -10.10 -26.45
CA ILE A 96 18.59 -8.66 -26.13
C ILE A 96 18.08 -8.41 -24.71
N ARG A 97 17.03 -9.12 -24.28
CA ARG A 97 16.49 -8.99 -22.92
C ARG A 97 17.38 -9.63 -21.86
N CYS A 98 17.92 -10.81 -22.12
CA CYS A 98 18.95 -11.46 -21.31
C CYS A 98 20.20 -10.59 -21.24
N GLN A 99 20.60 -9.92 -22.32
CA GLN A 99 21.71 -8.97 -22.32
C GLN A 99 21.41 -7.77 -21.40
N ARG A 100 20.20 -7.19 -21.45
CA ARG A 100 19.79 -6.14 -20.50
C ARG A 100 19.77 -6.65 -19.06
N TRP A 101 19.30 -7.86 -18.83
CA TRP A 101 19.31 -8.50 -17.51
C TRP A 101 20.74 -8.79 -17.00
N LEU A 102 21.62 -9.26 -17.87
CA LEU A 102 23.04 -9.51 -17.60
C LEU A 102 23.82 -8.22 -17.34
N TRP A 103 23.48 -7.15 -18.06
CA TRP A 103 24.09 -5.84 -17.87
C TRP A 103 23.72 -5.23 -16.52
N GLY A 104 22.71 -5.79 -15.84
CA GLY A 104 22.31 -5.49 -14.48
C GLY A 104 21.26 -4.39 -14.42
N GLU A 105 20.37 -4.52 -13.45
CA GLU A 105 19.41 -3.47 -13.11
C GLU A 105 20.17 -2.23 -12.65
N VAL A 106 19.79 -1.07 -13.19
CA VAL A 106 20.20 0.20 -12.60
C VAL A 106 19.54 0.28 -11.23
N ARG A 107 20.34 0.53 -10.21
CA ARG A 107 19.87 0.78 -8.86
C ARG A 107 20.11 2.24 -8.55
N LEU A 108 19.12 2.86 -7.95
CA LEU A 108 19.21 4.21 -7.44
C LEU A 108 19.50 4.11 -5.95
N TYR A 109 20.61 4.68 -5.53
CA TYR A 109 20.95 4.82 -4.13
C TYR A 109 20.72 6.26 -3.72
N VAL A 110 20.00 6.45 -2.64
CA VAL A 110 19.78 7.75 -2.03
C VAL A 110 20.66 7.80 -0.77
N CYS A 111 21.55 8.78 -0.71
CA CYS A 111 22.57 8.96 0.31
C CYS A 111 22.35 10.30 1.03
N ASP A 112 23.03 10.50 2.16
CA ASP A 112 22.94 11.73 2.97
C ASP A 112 23.18 13.01 2.16
N GLU A 113 24.13 13.00 1.23
CA GLU A 113 24.53 14.19 0.48
C GLU A 113 24.08 14.18 -0.98
N GLY A 114 23.32 13.18 -1.42
CA GLY A 114 22.92 13.11 -2.83
C GLY A 114 22.28 11.80 -3.25
N ILE A 115 22.22 11.60 -4.56
CA ILE A 115 21.74 10.38 -5.18
C ILE A 115 22.76 9.86 -6.19
N VAL A 116 22.85 8.55 -6.31
CA VAL A 116 23.73 7.90 -7.27
C VAL A 116 22.99 6.77 -7.97
N GLY A 117 22.93 6.85 -9.30
CA GLY A 117 22.47 5.77 -10.15
C GLY A 117 23.66 4.89 -10.53
N ALA A 118 23.66 3.64 -10.11
CA ALA A 118 24.72 2.69 -10.44
C ALA A 118 24.17 1.39 -11.01
N ASN A 119 24.92 0.81 -11.94
CA ASN A 119 24.70 -0.56 -12.41
C ASN A 119 25.79 -1.48 -11.84
N ARG A 120 25.66 -2.81 -12.03
CA ARG A 120 26.57 -3.86 -11.55
C ARG A 120 28.06 -3.56 -11.69
N LYS A 121 28.47 -2.81 -12.72
CA LYS A 121 29.89 -2.54 -13.01
C LYS A 121 30.28 -1.05 -13.00
N HIS A 122 29.35 -0.12 -13.10
CA HIS A 122 29.66 1.29 -13.35
C HIS A 122 28.70 2.23 -12.62
N LEU A 123 29.25 3.32 -12.09
CA LEU A 123 28.50 4.51 -11.68
C LEU A 123 28.01 5.21 -12.95
N LYS A 124 26.71 5.47 -13.05
CA LYS A 124 26.10 6.04 -14.26
C LYS A 124 25.83 7.53 -14.11
N ASP A 125 25.31 7.93 -12.95
CA ASP A 125 24.93 9.31 -12.67
C ASP A 125 25.10 9.56 -11.17
N THR A 126 25.59 10.74 -10.80
CA THR A 126 25.77 11.15 -9.41
C THR A 126 25.32 12.60 -9.32
N VAL A 127 24.40 12.89 -8.42
CA VAL A 127 23.85 14.22 -8.22
C VAL A 127 23.91 14.54 -6.73
N ARG A 128 24.64 15.60 -6.36
CA ARG A 128 24.69 16.04 -4.96
C ARG A 128 23.46 16.87 -4.61
N LEU A 129 23.02 16.85 -3.35
CA LEU A 129 21.86 17.61 -2.89
C LEU A 129 22.05 19.11 -3.08
N ASP A 130 23.27 19.65 -2.96
CA ASP A 130 23.60 21.07 -3.15
C ASP A 130 23.60 21.50 -4.63
N GLU A 131 23.70 20.54 -5.56
CA GLU A 131 23.51 20.76 -6.99
C GLU A 131 22.03 20.85 -7.37
N ILE A 132 21.12 20.30 -6.55
CA ILE A 132 19.68 20.36 -6.79
C ILE A 132 19.18 21.76 -6.46
N THR A 133 18.82 22.51 -7.51
CA THR A 133 18.32 23.89 -7.40
C THR A 133 16.81 23.93 -7.20
N GLU A 134 16.08 22.96 -7.76
CA GLU A 134 14.62 22.94 -7.73
C GLU A 134 14.10 21.51 -7.66
N ILE A 135 13.10 21.28 -6.80
CA ILE A 135 12.32 20.03 -6.78
C ILE A 135 10.84 20.38 -6.96
N ARG A 136 10.23 19.78 -7.98
CA ARG A 136 8.81 19.84 -8.30
C ARG A 136 8.21 18.45 -8.15
N GLN A 137 6.95 18.38 -7.75
CA GLN A 137 6.19 17.13 -7.80
C GLN A 137 5.05 17.31 -8.79
N ALA A 138 4.89 16.33 -9.67
CA ALA A 138 3.89 16.33 -10.72
C ALA A 138 3.11 15.02 -10.67
N ALA A 139 1.79 15.14 -10.74
CA ALA A 139 0.90 14.00 -10.90
C ALA A 139 0.93 13.56 -12.37
N VAL A 140 1.46 12.37 -12.64
CA VAL A 140 1.50 11.80 -13.98
C VAL A 140 0.40 10.77 -14.12
N ALA A 141 -0.53 11.03 -15.03
CA ALA A 141 -1.56 10.06 -15.40
C ALA A 141 -0.89 8.78 -15.92
N SER A 142 -1.16 7.66 -15.27
CA SER A 142 -0.67 6.35 -15.69
C SER A 142 -1.32 5.99 -17.03
N ARG A 143 -0.50 5.64 -18.05
CA ARG A 143 -1.00 5.25 -19.38
C ARG A 143 -1.72 3.89 -19.35
N ALA A 144 -1.57 3.12 -18.27
CA ALA A 144 -2.22 1.81 -18.11
C ALA A 144 -3.74 1.93 -17.87
N ASP A 145 -4.25 3.12 -17.56
CA ASP A 145 -5.64 3.33 -17.11
C ASP A 145 -6.66 3.65 -18.20
N ARG A 146 -6.37 3.29 -19.45
CA ARG A 146 -7.38 3.38 -20.52
C ARG A 146 -8.40 2.23 -20.49
N SER A 147 -8.29 1.27 -19.57
CA SER A 147 -9.20 0.11 -19.51
C SER A 147 -10.56 0.40 -18.87
N GLY A 148 -10.84 1.62 -18.41
CA GLY A 148 -12.20 2.08 -18.10
C GLY A 148 -12.85 1.49 -16.85
N ASP A 149 -12.11 0.74 -16.02
CA ASP A 149 -12.67 0.07 -14.84
C ASP A 149 -11.72 0.24 -13.65
N GLY A 150 -12.00 1.25 -12.80
CA GLY A 150 -11.30 1.52 -11.55
C GLY A 150 -10.78 2.96 -11.40
N ASP A 151 -11.03 3.55 -10.23
CA ASP A 151 -10.45 4.82 -9.77
C ASP A 151 -8.93 4.71 -9.70
N ALA A 152 -8.27 4.99 -10.82
CA ALA A 152 -6.82 4.97 -10.87
C ALA A 152 -6.25 6.28 -10.33
N PHE A 153 -5.59 6.19 -9.18
CA PHE A 153 -4.91 7.31 -8.58
C PHE A 153 -3.72 7.75 -9.46
N PRO A 154 -3.55 9.05 -9.71
CA PRO A 154 -2.40 9.55 -10.46
C PRO A 154 -1.12 9.22 -9.70
N ARG A 155 -0.06 8.81 -10.43
CA ARG A 155 1.25 8.56 -9.80
C ARG A 155 1.97 9.86 -9.57
N LEU A 156 2.45 10.08 -8.35
CA LEU A 156 3.32 11.21 -8.05
C LEU A 156 4.72 10.95 -8.63
N VAL A 157 5.26 11.92 -9.35
CA VAL A 157 6.63 11.88 -9.87
C VAL A 157 7.33 13.13 -9.38
N SER A 158 8.47 12.95 -8.71
CA SER A 158 9.31 14.08 -8.28
C SER A 158 10.31 14.39 -9.40
N ILE A 159 10.21 15.59 -9.95
CA ILE A 159 11.11 16.10 -10.99
C ILE A 159 12.03 17.12 -10.33
N PHE A 160 13.33 16.93 -10.44
CA PHE A 160 14.29 17.90 -9.93
C PHE A 160 15.26 18.36 -11.01
N ALA A 161 15.64 19.63 -10.92
CA ALA A 161 16.61 20.26 -11.78
C ALA A 161 17.93 20.46 -11.02
N THR A 162 19.02 20.16 -11.70
CA THR A 162 20.38 20.38 -11.19
C THR A 162 20.93 21.73 -11.69
N ARG A 163 21.99 22.24 -11.06
CA ARG A 163 22.63 23.53 -11.40
C ARG A 163 23.09 23.61 -12.87
N ASN A 164 23.35 22.48 -13.52
CA ASN A 164 23.72 22.41 -14.94
C ASN A 164 22.50 22.42 -15.90
N GLY A 165 21.27 22.51 -15.37
CA GLY A 165 20.03 22.52 -16.13
C GLY A 165 19.49 21.13 -16.52
N LYS A 166 20.14 20.04 -16.11
CA LYS A 166 19.67 18.67 -16.36
C LYS A 166 18.51 18.36 -15.41
N GLU A 167 17.39 17.96 -15.99
CA GLU A 167 16.20 17.48 -15.29
C GLU A 167 16.26 15.97 -15.09
N HIS A 168 15.84 15.53 -13.91
CA HIS A 168 15.74 14.12 -13.54
C HIS A 168 14.35 13.87 -12.94
N SER A 169 13.81 12.68 -13.18
CA SER A 169 12.50 12.28 -12.65
C SER A 169 12.64 11.02 -11.80
N LEU A 170 12.07 11.05 -10.61
CA LEU A 170 11.97 9.93 -9.68
C LEU A 170 10.51 9.57 -9.46
N ALA A 171 10.23 8.27 -9.37
CA ALA A 171 8.90 7.81 -9.03
C ALA A 171 8.60 8.07 -7.54
N ASP A 172 7.36 7.79 -7.16
CA ASP A 172 6.69 8.22 -5.93
C ASP A 172 7.58 8.19 -4.68
N THR A 173 8.05 7.00 -4.30
CA THR A 173 8.79 6.83 -3.04
C THR A 173 10.24 7.25 -3.11
N GLU A 174 10.89 7.10 -4.27
CA GLU A 174 12.24 7.63 -4.48
C GLU A 174 12.25 9.16 -4.39
N GLY A 175 11.23 9.77 -4.96
CA GLY A 175 11.03 11.21 -4.97
C GLY A 175 10.72 11.78 -3.59
N ALA A 176 9.84 11.13 -2.82
CA ALA A 176 9.49 11.57 -1.47
C ALA A 176 10.70 11.59 -0.53
N LEU A 177 11.55 10.56 -0.57
CA LEU A 177 12.77 10.52 0.25
C LEU A 177 13.77 11.60 -0.16
N LEU A 178 13.93 11.85 -1.46
CA LEU A 178 14.79 12.93 -1.96
C LEU A 178 14.31 14.30 -1.47
N VAL A 179 12.99 14.54 -1.52
CA VAL A 179 12.38 15.78 -1.01
C VAL A 179 12.65 15.95 0.48
N GLN A 180 12.52 14.88 1.27
CA GLN A 180 12.82 14.90 2.70
C GLN A 180 14.28 15.23 2.97
N LEU A 181 15.24 14.53 2.34
CA LEU A 181 16.67 14.76 2.56
C LEU A 181 17.07 16.18 2.14
N LYS A 182 16.55 16.65 1.00
CA LYS A 182 16.76 18.04 0.59
C LYS A 182 16.20 19.01 1.64
N THR A 183 14.99 18.76 2.14
CA THR A 183 14.35 19.56 3.18
C THR A 183 15.20 19.59 4.45
N GLU A 184 15.68 18.45 4.93
CA GLU A 184 16.55 18.34 6.10
C GLU A 184 17.88 19.09 5.90
N SER A 185 18.50 18.97 4.72
CA SER A 185 19.77 19.63 4.41
C SER A 185 19.68 21.16 4.41
N VAL A 186 18.55 21.73 3.96
CA VAL A 186 18.36 23.19 3.90
C VAL A 186 17.64 23.76 5.12
N TRP A 187 17.04 22.91 5.95
CA TRP A 187 16.19 23.31 7.07
C TRP A 187 16.86 24.31 8.03
N PRO A 188 18.12 24.11 8.49
CA PRO A 188 18.75 25.06 9.41
C PRO A 188 18.89 26.47 8.82
N GLN A 189 19.20 26.59 7.53
CA GLN A 189 19.37 27.88 6.85
C GLN A 189 18.01 28.57 6.63
N VAL A 190 17.00 27.80 6.23
CA VAL A 190 15.63 28.28 6.02
C VAL A 190 15.05 28.79 7.34
N LEU A 191 15.20 28.03 8.43
CA LEU A 191 14.74 28.42 9.75
C LEU A 191 15.46 29.68 10.25
N ALA A 192 16.79 29.76 10.10
CA ALA A 192 17.55 30.95 10.49
C ALA A 192 17.11 32.21 9.72
N ARG A 193 16.87 32.10 8.41
CA ARG A 193 16.36 33.21 7.59
C ARG A 193 14.96 33.63 8.04
N TYR A 194 14.05 32.68 8.25
CA TYR A 194 12.71 32.97 8.77
C TYR A 194 12.77 33.70 10.13
N GLN A 195 13.59 33.19 11.07
CA GLN A 195 13.77 33.78 12.40
C GLN A 195 14.41 35.18 12.34
N SER A 196 15.15 35.52 11.29
CA SER A 196 15.69 36.87 11.06
C SER A 196 14.63 37.88 10.57
N GLY A 197 13.39 37.44 10.36
CA GLY A 197 12.29 38.26 9.88
C GLY A 197 12.12 38.23 8.35
N GLU A 198 12.87 37.40 7.63
CA GLU A 198 12.82 37.32 6.18
C GLU A 198 11.56 36.58 5.70
N SER A 199 10.87 37.14 4.70
CA SER A 199 9.80 36.44 3.99
C SER A 199 10.39 35.41 3.02
N LEU A 200 9.95 34.16 3.16
CA LEU A 200 10.50 33.02 2.41
C LEU A 200 9.53 32.58 1.32
N PRO A 201 9.90 32.68 0.02
CA PRO A 201 9.05 32.25 -1.07
C PRO A 201 9.13 30.73 -1.31
N PHE A 202 7.95 30.11 -1.47
CA PHE A 202 7.73 28.70 -1.80
C PHE A 202 6.88 28.56 -3.07
N GLY A 203 7.23 29.31 -4.13
CA GLY A 203 6.41 29.42 -5.34
C GLY A 203 5.32 30.46 -5.15
N ARG A 204 4.05 30.08 -5.31
CA ARG A 204 2.89 30.99 -5.10
C ARG A 204 2.63 31.35 -3.64
N VAL A 205 3.23 30.64 -2.70
CA VAL A 205 3.11 30.92 -1.27
C VAL A 205 4.39 31.60 -0.78
N SER A 206 4.29 32.57 0.11
CA SER A 206 5.42 33.03 0.91
C SER A 206 5.06 33.00 2.38
N LEU A 207 6.00 32.51 3.20
CA LEU A 207 5.85 32.46 4.65
C LEU A 207 6.64 33.62 5.25
N ALA A 208 5.97 34.48 5.98
CA ALA A 208 6.56 35.62 6.68
C ALA A 208 6.22 35.53 8.18
N PRO A 209 6.95 36.25 9.06
CA PRO A 209 6.72 36.18 10.50
C PRO A 209 5.30 36.56 10.95
N ASP A 210 4.60 37.38 10.16
CA ASP A 210 3.25 37.87 10.41
C ASP A 210 2.14 37.00 9.80
N GLY A 211 2.46 36.14 8.82
CA GLY A 211 1.47 35.25 8.23
C GLY A 211 1.88 34.57 6.91
N ILE A 212 0.86 34.07 6.21
CA ILE A 212 0.99 33.40 4.92
C ILE A 212 0.51 34.36 3.82
N TYR A 213 1.36 34.60 2.83
CA TYR A 213 1.07 35.40 1.64
C TYR A 213 0.87 34.52 0.40
N ILE A 214 -0.18 34.78 -0.39
CA ILE A 214 -0.43 34.13 -1.69
C ILE A 214 -0.20 35.13 -2.83
N HIS A 215 0.70 34.81 -3.75
CA HIS A 215 1.03 35.66 -4.89
C HIS A 215 0.23 35.25 -6.13
N LYS A 216 -0.51 36.20 -6.72
CA LYS A 216 -1.23 36.01 -8.00
C LYS A 216 -0.27 35.73 -9.16
N ASP A 217 0.80 36.53 -9.23
CA ASP A 217 1.72 36.60 -10.37
C ASP A 217 3.12 36.20 -9.93
N VAL A 218 3.33 34.91 -9.69
CA VAL A 218 4.71 34.40 -9.69
C VAL A 218 5.12 34.26 -11.15
N PRO A 219 6.18 34.96 -11.62
CA PRO A 219 6.74 34.66 -12.91
C PRO A 219 7.16 33.20 -12.87
N THR A 220 6.43 32.34 -13.57
CA THR A 220 6.86 30.97 -13.82
C THR A 220 8.26 31.11 -14.42
N GLY A 221 9.29 30.82 -13.61
CA GLY A 221 10.68 31.01 -14.02
C GLY A 221 10.84 30.39 -15.40
N ARG A 222 11.42 31.15 -16.35
CA ARG A 222 11.50 30.79 -17.77
C ARG A 222 11.69 29.28 -17.89
N SER A 223 10.64 28.57 -18.31
CA SER A 223 10.65 27.14 -18.58
C SER A 223 11.64 26.87 -19.72
N THR A 224 12.92 26.81 -19.37
CA THR A 224 14.01 26.47 -20.27
C THR A 224 13.92 24.98 -20.53
N GLY A 225 13.42 24.61 -21.70
CA GLY A 225 13.67 23.28 -22.28
C GLY A 225 12.63 22.16 -22.04
N HIS A 226 11.40 22.44 -21.58
CA HIS A 226 10.44 21.35 -21.40
C HIS A 226 10.09 20.64 -22.71
N HIS A 227 10.12 19.31 -22.69
CA HIS A 227 9.54 18.45 -23.71
C HIS A 227 8.08 18.87 -23.95
N TRP A 228 7.65 18.99 -25.22
CA TRP A 228 6.36 19.58 -25.61
C TRP A 228 5.14 18.94 -24.91
N LEU A 229 5.22 17.65 -24.60
CA LEU A 229 4.21 16.90 -23.83
C LEU A 229 3.99 17.44 -22.42
N THR A 230 5.07 17.81 -21.71
CA THR A 230 4.98 18.37 -20.35
C THR A 230 4.30 19.73 -20.37
N LYS A 231 4.61 20.58 -21.36
CA LYS A 231 3.90 21.86 -21.56
C LYS A 231 2.41 21.67 -21.86
N MET A 232 2.05 20.63 -22.60
CA MET A 232 0.65 20.32 -22.92
C MET A 232 -0.13 19.83 -21.69
N LEU A 233 0.48 18.96 -20.88
CA LEU A 233 -0.12 18.47 -19.63
C LEU A 233 -0.27 19.60 -18.60
N ILE A 234 0.77 20.40 -18.38
CA ILE A 234 0.73 21.56 -17.47
C ILE A 234 -0.35 22.55 -17.91
N ARG A 235 -0.44 22.88 -19.21
CA ARG A 235 -1.51 23.77 -19.72
C ARG A 235 -2.92 23.22 -19.54
N ARG A 236 -3.08 21.90 -19.52
CA ARG A 236 -4.40 21.27 -19.30
C ARG A 236 -4.77 21.26 -17.82
N LEU A 237 -3.79 21.00 -16.95
CA LEU A 237 -3.93 21.07 -15.50
C LEU A 237 -4.16 22.52 -15.03
N ASP A 238 -3.40 23.50 -15.53
CA ASP A 238 -3.57 24.92 -15.20
C ASP A 238 -4.94 25.47 -15.64
N ARG A 239 -5.61 24.87 -16.63
CA ARG A 239 -6.98 25.26 -17.02
C ARG A 239 -8.06 24.73 -16.07
N GLN A 240 -7.76 23.69 -15.29
CA GLN A 240 -8.69 23.09 -14.32
C GLN A 240 -8.35 23.50 -12.88
N ALA A 241 -7.10 23.89 -12.64
CA ALA A 241 -6.56 24.31 -11.36
C ALA A 241 -6.82 25.80 -11.11
N ILE A 242 -8.09 26.17 -10.94
CA ILE A 242 -8.46 27.50 -10.44
C ILE A 242 -8.00 27.55 -8.98
N LEU A 243 -7.21 28.57 -8.64
CA LEU A 243 -6.99 28.95 -7.25
C LEU A 243 -8.38 29.18 -6.63
N SER A 244 -8.81 28.29 -5.75
CA SER A 244 -10.12 28.35 -5.11
C SER A 244 -9.96 28.47 -3.61
N GLY A 245 -11.03 28.88 -2.94
CA GLY A 245 -11.03 29.14 -1.51
C GLY A 245 -11.60 30.52 -1.21
N GLU A 246 -12.27 30.65 -0.08
CA GLU A 246 -13.05 31.84 0.26
C GLU A 246 -12.19 33.11 0.27
N GLY A 247 -10.94 32.99 0.73
CA GLY A 247 -9.99 34.09 0.75
C GLY A 247 -9.58 34.57 -0.63
N ILE A 248 -9.20 33.62 -1.49
CA ILE A 248 -8.76 33.93 -2.85
C ILE A 248 -9.91 34.55 -3.66
N GLU A 249 -11.12 34.00 -3.52
CA GLU A 249 -12.34 34.52 -4.16
C GLU A 249 -12.70 35.93 -3.67
N ALA A 250 -12.49 36.20 -2.38
CA ALA A 250 -12.63 37.54 -1.78
C ALA A 250 -11.49 38.50 -2.16
N GLY A 251 -10.45 38.03 -2.85
CA GLY A 251 -9.28 38.82 -3.22
C GLY A 251 -8.31 39.05 -2.06
N GLU A 252 -8.43 38.31 -0.96
CA GLU A 252 -7.48 38.28 0.15
C GLU A 252 -6.24 37.46 -0.24
N HIS A 253 -5.06 38.05 -0.09
CA HIS A 253 -3.77 37.40 -0.39
C HIS A 253 -2.93 37.17 0.85
N PHE A 254 -3.51 37.36 2.04
CA PHE A 254 -2.81 37.29 3.32
C PHE A 254 -3.71 36.64 4.38
N VAL A 255 -3.15 35.73 5.18
CA VAL A 255 -3.75 35.26 6.44
C VAL A 255 -2.72 35.35 7.55
N PRO A 256 -3.04 36.02 8.67
CA PRO A 256 -2.16 36.07 9.80
C PRO A 256 -2.12 34.72 10.53
N TRP A 257 -0.99 34.37 11.14
CA TRP A 257 -0.78 33.04 11.75
C TRP A 257 -1.82 32.69 12.81
N GLU A 258 -2.36 33.66 13.56
CA GLU A 258 -3.40 33.41 14.57
C GLU A 258 -4.69 32.85 13.99
N ALA A 259 -5.02 33.20 12.74
CA ALA A 259 -6.22 32.77 12.04
C ALA A 259 -6.02 31.48 11.23
N VAL A 260 -4.78 31.07 10.99
CA VAL A 260 -4.43 29.87 10.20
C VAL A 260 -4.68 28.60 11.04
N GLU A 261 -5.42 27.65 10.47
CA GLU A 261 -5.41 26.25 10.90
C GLU A 261 -4.24 25.53 10.21
N MET A 262 -3.70 24.47 10.85
CA MET A 262 -2.56 23.71 10.31
C MET A 262 -2.75 23.39 8.83
N PRO A 263 -1.94 23.99 7.93
CA PRO A 263 -1.99 23.67 6.52
C PRO A 263 -1.71 22.19 6.34
N TRP A 264 -2.34 21.56 5.34
CA TRP A 264 -2.12 20.15 5.05
C TRP A 264 -2.13 19.93 3.55
N ILE A 265 -1.67 18.76 3.13
CA ILE A 265 -1.58 18.43 1.72
C ILE A 265 -2.46 17.26 1.36
N ASP A 266 -3.39 17.49 0.44
CA ASP A 266 -4.26 16.49 -0.11
C ASP A 266 -3.57 15.81 -1.29
N MET A 267 -2.97 14.65 -1.02
CA MET A 267 -2.31 13.82 -2.02
C MET A 267 -3.28 13.32 -3.10
N SER A 268 -4.56 13.15 -2.78
CA SER A 268 -5.56 12.61 -3.72
C SER A 268 -5.91 13.63 -4.81
N HIS A 269 -5.95 14.90 -4.44
CA HIS A 269 -6.25 16.01 -5.35
C HIS A 269 -4.99 16.79 -5.80
N ASN A 270 -3.81 16.47 -5.26
CA ASN A 270 -2.56 17.20 -5.47
C ASN A 270 -2.68 18.69 -5.14
N VAL A 271 -3.28 19.01 -4.00
CA VAL A 271 -3.47 20.40 -3.53
C VAL A 271 -2.95 20.61 -2.12
N PHE A 272 -2.33 21.77 -1.91
CA PHE A 272 -1.97 22.34 -0.63
C PHE A 272 -3.12 23.20 -0.11
N ILE A 273 -3.65 22.84 1.05
CA ILE A 273 -4.85 23.43 1.61
C ILE A 273 -4.47 24.27 2.83
N ILE A 274 -4.90 25.53 2.81
CA ILE A 274 -4.80 26.46 3.94
C ILE A 274 -6.23 26.73 4.41
N SER A 275 -6.49 26.46 5.69
CA SER A 275 -7.79 26.69 6.33
C SER A 275 -7.68 27.78 7.39
N ARG A 276 -8.81 28.39 7.75
CA ARG A 276 -8.92 29.29 8.91
C ARG A 276 -9.57 28.55 10.08
N LYS A 277 -9.15 28.84 11.31
CA LYS A 277 -9.71 28.22 12.54
C LYS A 277 -11.24 28.35 12.66
N GLU A 278 -11.82 29.42 12.13
CA GLU A 278 -13.27 29.69 12.21
C GLU A 278 -14.02 29.40 10.89
N GLY A 279 -13.32 28.92 9.86
CA GLY A 279 -13.89 28.71 8.53
C GLY A 279 -14.36 27.26 8.31
N GLN A 280 -15.57 27.07 7.76
CA GLN A 280 -16.02 25.74 7.32
C GLN A 280 -15.40 25.32 5.98
N ARG A 281 -14.86 26.28 5.21
CA ARG A 281 -14.25 26.04 3.91
C ARG A 281 -12.76 26.38 3.94
N PRO A 282 -11.96 25.74 3.07
CA PRO A 282 -10.59 26.15 2.81
C PRO A 282 -10.50 27.64 2.47
N TRP A 283 -9.57 28.33 3.11
CA TRP A 283 -9.25 29.72 2.77
C TRP A 283 -8.53 29.79 1.42
N ALA A 284 -7.62 28.85 1.17
CA ALA A 284 -6.93 28.69 -0.11
C ALA A 284 -6.66 27.23 -0.43
N VAL A 285 -6.89 26.86 -1.69
CA VAL A 285 -6.56 25.57 -2.28
C VAL A 285 -5.58 25.82 -3.43
N LEU A 286 -4.34 25.41 -3.22
CA LEU A 286 -3.22 25.69 -4.11
C LEU A 286 -2.77 24.40 -4.78
N PRO A 287 -2.66 24.34 -6.11
CA PRO A 287 -2.12 23.17 -6.79
C PRO A 287 -0.67 22.91 -6.34
N TRP A 288 -0.36 21.66 -5.99
CA TRP A 288 0.97 21.30 -5.48
C TRP A 288 2.09 21.75 -6.44
N HIS A 289 1.88 21.63 -7.75
CA HIS A 289 2.88 22.01 -8.76
C HIS A 289 3.17 23.51 -8.84
N HIS A 290 2.41 24.36 -8.15
CA HIS A 290 2.67 25.80 -8.01
C HIS A 290 3.59 26.12 -6.81
N MET A 291 3.95 25.12 -6.01
CA MET A 291 4.82 25.28 -4.86
C MET A 291 6.23 24.77 -5.13
N THR A 292 7.24 25.53 -4.71
CA THR A 292 8.63 25.04 -4.66
C THR A 292 8.87 24.42 -3.30
N ASN A 293 9.13 23.10 -3.27
CA ASN A 293 9.37 22.34 -2.05
C ASN A 293 8.25 22.47 -0.99
N ALA A 294 7.07 21.95 -1.31
CA ALA A 294 5.90 21.98 -0.41
C ALA A 294 6.16 21.32 0.96
N ALA A 295 7.03 20.29 1.02
CA ALA A 295 7.39 19.64 2.29
C ALA A 295 8.14 20.60 3.24
N LEU A 296 9.07 21.41 2.70
CA LEU A 296 9.75 22.43 3.49
C LEU A 296 8.80 23.55 3.94
N CYS A 297 7.86 23.95 3.08
CA CYS A 297 6.80 24.91 3.43
C CYS A 297 5.95 24.38 4.59
N LEU A 298 5.48 23.13 4.50
CA LEU A 298 4.65 22.49 5.52
C LEU A 298 5.40 22.37 6.85
N LYS A 299 6.67 21.90 6.81
CA LYS A 299 7.52 21.80 8.00
C LYS A 299 7.73 23.16 8.69
N LEU A 300 7.83 24.25 7.91
CA LEU A 300 7.90 25.60 8.47
C LEU A 300 6.58 26.04 9.10
N CYS A 301 5.44 25.77 8.48
CA CYS A 301 4.12 26.01 9.08
C CYS A 301 3.95 25.25 10.40
N GLU A 302 4.33 23.96 10.45
CA GLU A 302 4.28 23.14 11.67
C GLU A 302 5.13 23.74 12.79
N GLN A 303 6.36 24.17 12.47
CA GLN A 303 7.26 24.79 13.44
C GLN A 303 6.72 26.12 13.98
N VAL A 304 6.11 26.95 13.13
CA VAL A 304 5.57 28.27 13.52
C VAL A 304 4.29 28.12 14.34
N LEU A 305 3.37 27.27 13.90
CA LEU A 305 2.11 27.00 14.62
C LEU A 305 2.36 26.24 15.93
N GLY A 306 3.33 25.31 15.95
CA GLY A 306 3.75 24.61 17.16
C GLY A 306 4.39 25.53 18.19
N MET A 307 5.13 26.57 17.77
CA MET A 307 5.62 27.61 18.68
C MET A 307 4.48 28.45 19.28
N ALA A 308 3.36 28.60 18.57
CA ALA A 308 2.20 29.34 19.06
C ALA A 308 1.33 28.54 20.04
N GLU A 309 1.31 27.20 19.93
CA GLU A 309 0.55 26.32 20.85
C GLU A 309 1.33 25.90 22.10
N GLN A 310 2.66 26.10 22.13
CA GLN A 310 3.47 25.86 23.33
C GLN A 310 3.31 26.98 24.38
N GLU A 311 2.12 27.11 24.95
CA GLU A 311 2.03 27.46 26.37
C GLU A 311 2.73 26.35 27.18
N PRO A 312 3.38 26.66 28.32
CA PRO A 312 4.23 25.72 29.03
C PRO A 312 3.40 24.60 29.70
N VAL A 313 3.08 23.56 28.93
CA VAL A 313 2.63 22.28 29.48
C VAL A 313 3.87 21.56 30.00
N VAL A 314 4.10 21.71 31.29
CA VAL A 314 5.03 20.90 32.08
C VAL A 314 4.68 19.42 31.88
N GLY A 315 5.57 18.67 31.20
CA GLY A 315 5.50 17.22 31.13
C GLY A 315 5.98 16.65 29.79
N GLN A 316 7.29 16.63 29.57
CA GLN A 316 7.89 15.78 28.54
C GLN A 316 7.51 14.32 28.82
N GLN A 317 6.70 13.71 27.97
CA GLN A 317 6.46 12.27 27.99
C GLN A 317 7.76 11.56 27.62
N GLU A 318 8.40 10.98 28.64
CA GLU A 318 9.43 9.96 28.47
C GLU A 318 8.92 8.89 27.51
N THR A 319 9.77 8.49 26.56
CA THR A 319 9.65 7.29 25.73
C THR A 319 9.61 6.06 26.64
N SER A 320 8.44 5.85 27.25
CA SER A 320 8.19 4.82 28.24
C SER A 320 8.11 3.49 27.52
N GLN A 321 8.99 2.56 27.87
CA GLN A 321 8.93 1.21 27.32
C GLN A 321 7.55 0.59 27.66
N PRO A 322 6.95 -0.23 26.77
CA PRO A 322 5.56 -0.72 26.88
C PRO A 322 5.15 -1.54 28.12
N GLY A 323 6.07 -1.77 29.06
CA GLY A 323 5.92 -2.77 30.11
C GLY A 323 6.26 -4.19 29.63
N THR A 324 5.84 -5.19 30.41
CA THR A 324 6.11 -6.61 30.15
C THR A 324 5.30 -7.14 28.95
N LEU A 325 5.93 -7.96 28.11
CA LEU A 325 5.23 -8.66 27.02
C LEU A 325 4.28 -9.71 27.60
N VAL A 326 2.99 -9.59 27.30
CA VAL A 326 1.93 -10.50 27.77
C VAL A 326 1.74 -11.64 26.78
N SER A 327 1.58 -11.32 25.50
CA SER A 327 1.32 -12.30 24.44
C SER A 327 1.78 -11.80 23.07
N SER A 328 1.96 -12.71 22.12
CA SER A 328 2.45 -12.40 20.79
C SER A 328 1.67 -13.20 19.74
N TYR A 329 1.07 -12.49 18.78
CA TYR A 329 0.23 -13.05 17.74
C TYR A 329 0.89 -12.80 16.38
N GLY A 330 1.29 -13.88 15.70
CA GLY A 330 1.94 -13.82 14.39
C GLY A 330 1.01 -14.28 13.27
N LEU A 331 1.47 -14.18 12.02
CA LEU A 331 0.79 -14.77 10.87
C LEU A 331 0.41 -16.22 11.15
N ARG A 332 -0.86 -16.57 10.88
CA ARG A 332 -1.31 -17.96 10.91
C ARG A 332 -0.57 -18.72 9.81
N ALA A 333 0.39 -19.56 10.18
CA ALA A 333 1.11 -20.42 9.25
C ALA A 333 0.14 -21.46 8.67
N LYS A 334 -0.59 -21.07 7.62
CA LYS A 334 -1.58 -21.94 6.99
C LYS A 334 -0.85 -23.02 6.20
N GLY A 335 -0.65 -24.17 6.84
CA GLY A 335 -0.32 -25.47 6.27
C GLY A 335 0.53 -25.44 5.01
N ARG A 336 1.81 -25.14 5.16
CA ARG A 336 2.83 -25.13 4.09
C ARG A 336 3.11 -26.55 3.52
N GLU A 337 2.61 -27.59 4.18
CA GLU A 337 2.97 -28.99 3.91
C GLU A 337 2.28 -29.61 2.68
N LYS A 338 1.08 -29.13 2.31
CA LYS A 338 0.35 -29.75 1.18
C LYS A 338 0.96 -29.43 -0.18
N GLY A 339 1.63 -28.28 -0.33
CA GLY A 339 2.26 -27.89 -1.60
C GLY A 339 3.48 -28.74 -1.94
N LEU A 340 4.35 -28.99 -0.95
CA LEU A 340 5.53 -29.83 -1.12
C LEU A 340 5.14 -31.28 -1.45
N PHE A 341 4.07 -31.78 -0.82
CA PHE A 341 3.53 -33.11 -1.09
C PHE A 341 3.06 -33.26 -2.55
N TRP A 342 2.23 -32.34 -3.05
CA TRP A 342 1.74 -32.42 -4.44
C TRP A 342 2.84 -32.22 -5.47
N PHE A 343 3.85 -31.38 -5.18
CA PHE A 343 5.03 -31.26 -6.03
C PHE A 343 5.83 -32.56 -6.08
N ALA A 344 6.04 -33.22 -4.94
CA ALA A 344 6.73 -34.51 -4.88
C ALA A 344 5.96 -35.62 -5.63
N VAL A 345 4.62 -35.64 -5.52
CA VAL A 345 3.76 -36.58 -6.28
C VAL A 345 3.88 -36.34 -7.78
N ALA A 346 3.82 -35.08 -8.24
CA ALA A 346 3.97 -34.76 -9.66
C ALA A 346 5.36 -35.14 -10.20
N LEU A 347 6.42 -34.88 -9.44
CA LEU A 347 7.78 -35.26 -9.80
C LEU A 347 7.94 -36.78 -9.87
N TYR A 348 7.37 -37.52 -8.92
CA TYR A 348 7.39 -38.98 -8.89
C TYR A 348 6.68 -39.60 -10.11
N ILE A 349 5.51 -39.06 -10.50
CA ILE A 349 4.79 -39.50 -11.71
C ILE A 349 5.64 -39.27 -12.97
N CYS A 350 6.33 -38.12 -13.06
CA CYS A 350 7.23 -37.85 -14.19
C CYS A 350 8.41 -38.84 -14.25
N LEU A 351 9.01 -39.17 -13.10
CA LEU A 351 10.11 -40.12 -13.02
C LEU A 351 9.68 -41.55 -13.38
N LEU A 352 8.49 -41.97 -12.95
CA LEU A 352 7.93 -43.28 -13.34
C LEU A 352 7.65 -43.37 -14.85
N GLY A 353 7.12 -42.29 -15.45
CA GLY A 353 6.92 -42.22 -16.89
C GLY A 353 8.25 -42.35 -17.66
N PHE A 354 9.29 -41.66 -17.20
CA PHE A 354 10.62 -41.74 -17.81
C PHE A 354 11.25 -43.14 -17.69
N GLY A 355 11.22 -43.74 -16.49
CA GLY A 355 11.74 -45.09 -16.26
C GLY A 355 11.02 -46.18 -17.07
N GLY A 356 9.70 -46.07 -17.24
CA GLY A 356 8.91 -47.01 -18.04
C GLY A 356 9.29 -47.01 -19.52
N THR A 357 9.55 -45.83 -20.11
CA THR A 357 9.97 -45.73 -21.51
C THR A 357 11.34 -46.36 -21.78
N PHE A 358 12.25 -46.28 -20.80
CA PHE A 358 13.60 -46.84 -20.93
C PHE A 358 13.60 -48.37 -20.88
N LEU A 359 12.72 -48.98 -20.09
CA LEU A 359 12.63 -50.44 -19.96
C LEU A 359 11.90 -51.12 -21.14
N ILE A 360 10.98 -50.43 -21.80
CA ILE A 360 10.20 -51.00 -22.92
C ILE A 360 10.91 -50.79 -24.27
N GLY A 361 11.75 -49.75 -24.38
CA GLY A 361 12.52 -49.43 -25.59
C GLY A 361 13.61 -50.43 -25.97
N SER A 362 13.96 -51.40 -25.11
CA SER A 362 15.02 -52.37 -25.39
C SER A 362 14.64 -53.46 -26.41
N ASN A 363 13.37 -53.55 -26.83
CA ASN A 363 12.86 -54.65 -27.66
C ASN A 363 12.64 -54.29 -29.16
N GLY A 364 13.32 -53.28 -29.69
CA GLY A 364 13.54 -53.13 -31.15
C GLY A 364 12.37 -52.66 -32.01
N SER A 365 11.22 -52.28 -31.45
CA SER A 365 10.11 -51.70 -32.23
C SER A 365 10.28 -50.18 -32.39
N LEU A 366 10.40 -49.72 -33.63
CA LEU A 366 10.57 -48.30 -34.01
C LEU A 366 9.40 -47.39 -33.62
N TYR A 367 8.21 -47.92 -33.31
CA TYR A 367 7.04 -47.13 -32.91
C TYR A 367 7.01 -46.76 -31.41
N LEU A 368 7.65 -47.57 -30.58
CA LEU A 368 7.73 -47.35 -29.13
C LEU A 368 8.55 -46.11 -28.70
N PRO A 369 9.69 -45.75 -29.34
CA PRO A 369 10.40 -44.52 -29.00
C PRO A 369 9.58 -43.25 -29.34
N PHE A 370 8.70 -43.28 -30.35
CA PHE A 370 7.82 -42.15 -30.66
C PHE A 370 6.78 -41.89 -29.57
N LEU A 371 6.17 -42.95 -29.03
CA LEU A 371 5.29 -42.84 -27.86
C LEU A 371 6.06 -42.29 -26.65
N GLY A 372 7.29 -42.75 -26.42
CA GLY A 372 8.15 -42.25 -25.36
C GLY A 372 8.45 -40.74 -25.48
N ILE A 373 8.84 -40.27 -26.66
CA ILE A 373 9.10 -38.84 -26.93
C ILE A 373 7.82 -38.02 -26.75
N THR A 374 6.67 -38.51 -27.22
CA THR A 374 5.38 -37.81 -27.08
C THR A 374 4.99 -37.67 -25.61
N PHE A 375 5.19 -38.71 -24.79
CA PHE A 375 4.97 -38.65 -23.34
C PHE A 375 5.92 -37.66 -22.66
N VAL A 376 7.19 -37.60 -23.07
CA VAL A 376 8.16 -36.63 -22.54
C VAL A 376 7.74 -35.21 -22.88
N ILE A 377 7.28 -34.94 -24.10
CA ILE A 377 6.79 -33.61 -24.52
C ILE A 377 5.53 -33.22 -23.74
N ILE A 378 4.55 -34.12 -23.60
CA ILE A 378 3.34 -33.86 -22.81
C ILE A 378 3.68 -33.61 -21.34
N ALA A 379 4.59 -34.38 -20.75
CA ALA A 379 5.07 -34.16 -19.39
C ALA A 379 5.76 -32.78 -19.26
N PHE A 380 6.61 -32.41 -20.22
CA PHE A 380 7.32 -31.14 -20.21
C PHE A 380 6.41 -29.92 -20.45
N LEU A 381 5.33 -30.07 -21.22
CA LEU A 381 4.34 -29.02 -21.45
C LEU A 381 3.32 -28.91 -20.31
N SER A 382 2.97 -30.03 -19.69
CA SER A 382 2.05 -30.04 -18.53
C SER A 382 2.74 -29.56 -17.25
N LEU A 383 4.05 -29.75 -17.09
CA LEU A 383 4.78 -29.33 -15.89
C LEU A 383 4.70 -27.81 -15.65
N PRO A 384 4.87 -26.90 -16.63
CA PRO A 384 4.61 -25.47 -16.46
C PRO A 384 3.17 -25.14 -16.12
N VAL A 385 2.17 -25.87 -16.65
CA VAL A 385 0.74 -25.63 -16.38
C VAL A 385 0.37 -26.10 -14.97
N ILE A 386 0.88 -27.26 -14.54
CA ILE A 386 0.73 -27.77 -13.18
C ILE A 386 1.51 -26.89 -12.21
N LEU A 387 2.74 -26.49 -12.54
CA LEU A 387 3.53 -25.56 -11.74
C LEU A 387 2.83 -24.21 -11.67
N PHE A 388 2.23 -23.72 -12.75
CA PHE A 388 1.45 -22.48 -12.75
C PHE A 388 0.16 -22.63 -11.94
N GLY A 389 -0.57 -23.74 -12.03
CA GLY A 389 -1.75 -24.01 -11.21
C GLY A 389 -1.39 -24.08 -9.73
N VAL A 390 -0.33 -24.81 -9.40
CA VAL A 390 0.22 -24.93 -8.03
C VAL A 390 0.75 -23.59 -7.53
N LEU A 391 1.45 -22.79 -8.35
CA LEU A 391 1.95 -21.45 -7.98
C LEU A 391 0.83 -20.41 -7.92
N ARG A 392 -0.19 -20.50 -8.76
CA ARG A 392 -1.37 -19.61 -8.79
C ARG A 392 -2.26 -19.87 -7.58
N ASP A 393 -2.50 -21.13 -7.24
CA ASP A 393 -3.26 -21.51 -6.04
C ASP A 393 -2.42 -21.35 -4.77
N HIS A 394 -1.09 -21.49 -4.87
CA HIS A 394 -0.15 -20.90 -3.93
C HIS A 394 -0.01 -19.39 -4.17
N LYS A 395 -1.13 -18.67 -4.07
CA LYS A 395 -1.12 -17.21 -3.83
C LYS A 395 -0.15 -16.81 -2.72
N ALA A 396 0.21 -17.73 -1.81
CA ALA A 396 1.21 -17.55 -0.76
C ALA A 396 2.69 -17.65 -1.21
N ALA A 397 3.02 -18.35 -2.31
CA ALA A 397 4.40 -18.48 -2.82
C ALA A 397 4.77 -17.36 -3.79
N VAL A 398 3.80 -16.86 -4.57
CA VAL A 398 4.02 -15.73 -5.52
C VAL A 398 3.77 -14.36 -4.89
N THR A 399 3.37 -14.31 -3.61
CA THR A 399 3.46 -13.07 -2.80
C THR A 399 4.56 -13.18 -1.72
N PRO A 400 5.85 -13.15 -2.10
CA PRO A 400 6.92 -12.83 -1.14
C PRO A 400 6.76 -11.42 -0.51
N LEU A 401 5.73 -10.68 -0.91
CA LEU A 401 5.34 -9.36 -0.42
C LEU A 401 4.22 -9.37 0.63
N ARG A 402 3.75 -10.53 1.13
CA ARG A 402 2.86 -10.51 2.31
C ARG A 402 3.68 -10.00 3.50
N ARG A 403 3.49 -8.72 3.81
CA ARG A 403 4.06 -8.05 4.97
C ARG A 403 3.84 -8.95 6.19
N LYS A 404 4.92 -9.28 6.91
CA LYS A 404 4.81 -10.09 8.12
C LYS A 404 4.03 -9.27 9.14
N VAL A 405 2.76 -9.60 9.33
CA VAL A 405 1.93 -9.00 10.38
C VAL A 405 2.20 -9.74 11.69
N ARG A 406 2.57 -8.99 12.72
CA ARG A 406 2.76 -9.49 14.09
C ARG A 406 2.22 -8.44 15.06
N VAL A 407 1.49 -8.90 16.06
CA VAL A 407 0.96 -8.05 17.13
C VAL A 407 1.50 -8.57 18.44
N ASP A 408 2.32 -7.77 19.11
CA ASP A 408 2.89 -8.07 20.43
C ASP A 408 2.12 -7.25 21.47
N VAL A 409 1.42 -7.92 22.39
CA VAL A 409 0.58 -7.29 23.41
C VAL A 409 1.38 -7.13 24.70
N TYR A 410 1.31 -5.93 25.28
CA TYR A 410 1.99 -5.54 26.51
C TYR A 410 0.97 -5.04 27.54
N GLU A 411 1.40 -4.84 28.78
CA GLU A 411 0.53 -4.35 29.86
C GLU A 411 -0.08 -2.97 29.58
N GLN A 412 0.65 -2.07 28.90
CA GLN A 412 0.19 -0.69 28.67
C GLN A 412 -0.32 -0.41 27.26
N GLY A 413 -0.16 -1.37 26.34
CA GLY A 413 -0.55 -1.21 24.96
C GLY A 413 -0.21 -2.43 24.13
N PHE A 414 -0.21 -2.28 22.81
CA PHE A 414 0.30 -3.30 21.91
C PHE A 414 1.17 -2.67 20.83
N ARG A 415 2.06 -3.49 20.30
CA ARG A 415 2.94 -3.16 19.19
C ARG A 415 2.42 -3.88 17.97
N TYR A 416 1.93 -3.12 17.02
CA TYR A 416 1.53 -3.61 15.72
C TYR A 416 2.71 -3.51 14.75
N ARG A 417 3.14 -4.64 14.20
CA ARG A 417 4.19 -4.68 13.18
C ARG A 417 3.63 -5.25 11.89
N GLU A 418 3.65 -4.47 10.83
CA GLU A 418 3.28 -4.90 9.48
C GLU A 418 4.47 -4.70 8.54
N GLY A 419 5.22 -5.79 8.30
CA GLY A 419 6.45 -5.72 7.51
C GLY A 419 7.55 -5.00 8.29
N ARG A 420 7.90 -3.78 7.87
CA ARG A 420 8.86 -2.92 8.60
C ARG A 420 8.19 -1.76 9.33
N GLU A 421 6.90 -1.51 9.09
CA GLU A 421 6.16 -0.51 9.84
C GLU A 421 5.88 -1.08 11.23
N GLU A 422 6.28 -0.33 12.24
CA GLU A 422 6.05 -0.66 13.65
C GLU A 422 5.35 0.53 14.29
N GLN A 423 4.19 0.26 14.85
CA GLN A 423 3.40 1.24 15.57
C GLN A 423 3.17 0.71 16.99
N MET A 424 3.59 1.50 17.97
CA MET A 424 3.18 1.32 19.35
C MET A 424 1.82 2.02 19.53
N VAL A 425 0.85 1.32 20.11
CA VAL A 425 -0.47 1.86 20.44
C VAL A 425 -0.70 1.64 21.92
N PHE A 426 -0.84 2.72 22.68
CA PHE A 426 -1.18 2.63 24.09
C PHE A 426 -2.68 2.44 24.27
N TRP A 427 -3.08 1.69 25.29
CA TRP A 427 -4.50 1.49 25.59
C TRP A 427 -5.26 2.80 25.85
N THR A 428 -4.57 3.87 26.31
CA THR A 428 -5.14 5.21 26.50
C THR A 428 -5.39 5.97 25.19
N GLU A 429 -4.70 5.60 24.12
CA GLU A 429 -4.85 6.24 22.80
C GLU A 429 -6.02 5.66 22.02
N ILE A 430 -6.59 4.54 22.46
CA ILE A 430 -7.69 3.88 21.78
C ILE A 430 -9.01 4.54 22.20
N GLU A 431 -9.68 5.16 21.24
CA GLU A 431 -11.00 5.75 21.41
C GLU A 431 -12.09 4.68 21.32
N SER A 432 -12.00 3.81 20.31
CA SER A 432 -12.99 2.74 20.13
C SER A 432 -12.46 1.49 19.44
N VAL A 433 -13.11 0.37 19.75
CA VAL A 433 -12.90 -0.93 19.09
C VAL A 433 -14.23 -1.40 18.52
N GLN A 434 -14.25 -1.72 17.23
CA GLN A 434 -15.40 -2.26 16.51
C GLN A 434 -15.09 -3.67 16.03
N ARG A 435 -16.08 -4.58 16.12
CA ARG A 435 -15.97 -5.97 15.66
C ARG A 435 -16.88 -6.18 14.44
N GLN A 436 -16.32 -6.67 13.34
CA GLN A 436 -17.05 -6.95 12.11
C GLN A 436 -16.81 -8.39 11.68
N ALA A 437 -17.85 -9.13 11.31
CA ALA A 437 -17.67 -10.42 10.65
C ALA A 437 -17.34 -10.26 9.17
N THR A 438 -16.32 -10.97 8.69
CA THR A 438 -16.08 -11.21 7.27
C THR A 438 -16.29 -12.68 6.96
N SER A 439 -16.88 -12.99 5.80
CA SER A 439 -17.00 -14.37 5.32
C SER A 439 -15.88 -14.69 4.33
N THR A 440 -15.32 -15.89 4.43
CA THR A 440 -14.45 -16.45 3.40
C THR A 440 -14.92 -17.89 3.13
N GLY A 441 -15.79 -18.02 2.13
CA GLY A 441 -16.59 -19.23 1.94
C GLY A 441 -17.66 -19.36 3.02
N GLN A 442 -17.79 -20.55 3.61
CA GLN A 442 -18.75 -20.82 4.68
C GLN A 442 -18.26 -20.41 6.08
N LYS A 443 -16.96 -20.09 6.24
CA LYS A 443 -16.40 -19.71 7.53
C LYS A 443 -16.45 -18.19 7.70
N LYS A 444 -16.94 -17.75 8.86
CA LYS A 444 -16.91 -16.36 9.30
C LYS A 444 -15.68 -16.15 10.17
N PHE A 445 -15.04 -15.00 10.03
CA PHE A 445 -13.90 -14.56 10.82
C PHE A 445 -14.18 -13.12 11.29
N PRO A 446 -13.85 -12.76 12.54
CA PRO A 446 -13.93 -11.37 12.95
C PRO A 446 -12.76 -10.56 12.40
N ILE A 447 -13.06 -9.30 12.14
CA ILE A 447 -12.16 -8.21 11.86
C ILE A 447 -12.37 -7.20 12.99
N TYR A 448 -11.28 -6.69 13.56
CA TYR A 448 -11.35 -5.66 14.59
C TYR A 448 -10.82 -4.35 14.02
N THR A 449 -11.64 -3.30 14.06
CA THR A 449 -11.23 -1.94 13.67
C THR A 449 -11.04 -1.13 14.95
N ILE A 450 -9.81 -0.68 15.16
CA ILE A 450 -9.40 0.11 16.32
C ILE A 450 -9.25 1.55 15.84
N ARG A 451 -10.00 2.47 16.44
CA ARG A 451 -9.91 3.90 16.21
C ARG A 451 -9.17 4.56 17.36
N LEU A 452 -8.19 5.38 17.05
CA LEU A 452 -7.38 6.12 18.00
C LEU A 452 -7.93 7.53 18.20
N VAL A 453 -7.61 8.14 19.34
CA VAL A 453 -8.04 9.51 19.72
C VAL A 453 -7.58 10.57 18.70
N ASN A 454 -6.45 10.34 18.02
CA ASN A 454 -5.96 11.22 16.95
C ASN A 454 -6.69 11.03 15.59
N GLY A 455 -7.79 10.28 15.56
CA GLY A 455 -8.59 10.00 14.36
C GLY A 455 -8.03 8.92 13.44
N ARG A 456 -6.80 8.43 13.68
CA ARG A 456 -6.26 7.29 12.92
C ARG A 456 -7.04 6.02 13.23
N SER A 457 -7.13 5.12 12.27
CA SER A 457 -7.72 3.80 12.45
C SER A 457 -6.78 2.70 11.98
N MET A 458 -6.88 1.54 12.60
CA MET A 458 -6.17 0.34 12.19
C MET A 458 -7.09 -0.87 12.22
N THR A 459 -6.87 -1.79 11.29
CA THR A 459 -7.72 -2.96 11.12
C THR A 459 -6.92 -4.24 11.33
N LEU A 460 -7.30 -5.01 12.35
CA LEU A 460 -6.76 -6.33 12.62
C LEU A 460 -7.54 -7.36 11.81
N SER A 461 -6.88 -7.93 10.80
CA SER A 461 -7.50 -8.85 9.84
C SER A 461 -7.28 -10.32 10.22
N PRO A 462 -8.04 -11.28 9.64
CA PRO A 462 -7.91 -12.71 9.92
C PRO A 462 -6.61 -13.35 9.45
N ILE A 463 -5.67 -12.55 8.91
CA ILE A 463 -4.32 -13.00 8.58
C ILE A 463 -3.48 -13.23 9.84
N ILE A 464 -3.82 -12.53 10.94
CA ILE A 464 -3.21 -12.69 12.26
C ILE A 464 -3.76 -13.99 12.87
N GLY A 465 -2.87 -14.84 13.36
CA GLY A 465 -3.22 -16.05 14.10
C GLY A 465 -3.99 -15.70 15.36
N ASP A 466 -5.03 -16.48 15.66
CA ASP A 466 -5.86 -16.34 16.86
C ASP A 466 -6.42 -14.92 17.05
N ILE A 467 -6.83 -14.29 15.93
CA ILE A 467 -7.40 -12.95 15.89
C ILE A 467 -8.61 -12.78 16.83
N ASP A 468 -9.38 -13.84 17.06
CA ASP A 468 -10.54 -13.84 17.95
C ASP A 468 -10.10 -13.47 19.37
N THR A 469 -9.11 -14.22 19.90
CA THR A 469 -8.52 -14.02 21.23
C THR A 469 -7.79 -12.69 21.34
N LEU A 470 -7.02 -12.30 20.30
CA LEU A 470 -6.32 -11.01 20.30
C LEU A 470 -7.31 -9.83 20.36
N GLY A 471 -8.34 -9.85 19.52
CA GLY A 471 -9.32 -8.77 19.47
C GLY A 471 -10.20 -8.70 20.72
N GLU A 472 -10.55 -9.84 21.31
CA GLU A 472 -11.25 -9.91 22.61
C GLU A 472 -10.38 -9.31 23.74
N HIS A 473 -9.09 -9.66 23.79
CA HIS A 473 -8.16 -9.09 24.77
C HIS A 473 -8.06 -7.56 24.64
N ILE A 474 -7.91 -7.04 23.41
CA ILE A 474 -7.87 -5.59 23.17
C ILE A 474 -9.20 -4.93 23.60
N ALA A 475 -10.34 -5.53 23.24
CA ALA A 475 -11.66 -5.00 23.60
C ALA A 475 -11.89 -5.00 25.12
N GLU A 476 -11.42 -6.02 25.83
CA GLU A 476 -11.49 -6.11 27.30
C GLU A 476 -10.66 -5.02 27.99
N GLU A 477 -9.41 -4.81 27.57
CA GLU A 477 -8.54 -3.77 28.15
C GLU A 477 -9.09 -2.35 27.89
N VAL A 478 -9.59 -2.10 26.68
CA VAL A 478 -10.26 -0.82 26.36
C VAL A 478 -11.53 -0.65 27.19
N THR A 479 -12.34 -1.69 27.30
CA THR A 479 -13.56 -1.68 28.12
C THR A 479 -13.25 -1.38 29.59
N LYS A 480 -12.22 -2.03 30.16
CA LYS A 480 -11.80 -1.82 31.55
C LYS A 480 -11.45 -0.36 31.84
N ARG A 481 -10.79 0.32 30.90
CA ARG A 481 -10.38 1.72 31.04
C ARG A 481 -11.52 2.71 30.83
N LEU A 482 -12.36 2.47 29.82
CA LEU A 482 -13.49 3.36 29.52
C LEU A 482 -14.66 3.20 30.51
N TYR A 483 -14.75 2.06 31.19
CA TYR A 483 -15.88 1.72 32.06
C TYR A 483 -16.10 2.71 33.20
N SER A 484 -15.05 3.10 33.92
CA SER A 484 -15.21 4.02 35.08
C SER A 484 -15.77 5.38 34.68
N ARG A 485 -15.28 5.94 33.57
CA ARG A 485 -15.77 7.21 33.02
C ARG A 485 -17.19 7.09 32.50
N ALA A 486 -17.48 6.05 31.74
CA ALA A 486 -18.84 5.81 31.21
C ALA A 486 -19.85 5.62 32.35
N LEU A 487 -19.46 4.91 33.41
CA LEU A 487 -20.30 4.72 34.59
C LEU A 487 -20.57 6.05 35.32
N ALA A 488 -19.55 6.89 35.50
CA ALA A 488 -19.72 8.21 36.11
C ALA A 488 -20.67 9.09 35.27
N ASP A 489 -20.50 9.11 33.94
CA ASP A 489 -21.40 9.81 33.03
C ASP A 489 -22.85 9.30 33.17
N LEU A 490 -23.04 7.98 33.20
CA LEU A 490 -24.35 7.36 33.38
C LEU A 490 -25.00 7.72 34.73
N GLN A 491 -24.22 7.74 35.82
CA GLN A 491 -24.70 8.06 37.17
C GLN A 491 -25.21 9.50 37.29
N VAL A 492 -24.57 10.44 36.57
CA VAL A 492 -25.00 11.85 36.48
C VAL A 492 -26.19 12.03 35.52
N GLY A 493 -26.69 10.96 34.91
CA GLY A 493 -27.83 10.98 34.00
C GLY A 493 -27.48 11.38 32.58
N LYS A 494 -26.19 11.41 32.22
CA LYS A 494 -25.76 11.68 30.85
C LYS A 494 -26.10 10.49 29.95
N LEU A 495 -26.63 10.82 28.77
CA LEU A 495 -26.97 9.83 27.76
C LEU A 495 -25.69 9.32 27.06
N LEU A 496 -25.46 8.00 27.07
CA LEU A 496 -24.32 7.37 26.40
C LEU A 496 -24.74 6.81 25.04
N VAL A 497 -24.12 7.24 23.95
CA VAL A 497 -24.53 6.87 22.59
C VAL A 497 -23.55 5.88 21.96
N PHE A 498 -24.09 4.78 21.44
CA PHE A 498 -23.42 3.67 20.77
C PHE A 498 -24.07 3.45 19.39
N ALA A 499 -23.64 4.21 18.39
CA ALA A 499 -24.10 4.07 17.00
C ALA A 499 -25.63 3.97 16.82
N GLY A 500 -26.34 4.99 17.30
CA GLY A 500 -27.80 5.07 17.20
C GLY A 500 -28.57 4.34 18.30
N LEU A 501 -27.90 3.55 19.14
CA LEU A 501 -28.42 3.06 20.41
C LEU A 501 -27.92 3.95 21.54
N ALA A 502 -28.80 4.47 22.37
CA ALA A 502 -28.45 5.30 23.50
C ALA A 502 -28.87 4.65 24.83
N VAL A 503 -27.95 4.66 25.80
CA VAL A 503 -28.09 4.04 27.12
C VAL A 503 -28.28 5.13 28.17
N SER A 504 -29.30 4.97 29.00
CA SER A 504 -29.63 5.85 30.12
C SER A 504 -29.97 5.04 31.37
N ARG A 505 -30.16 5.70 32.52
CA ARG A 505 -30.61 5.01 33.75
C ARG A 505 -32.03 4.46 33.66
N ASP A 506 -32.88 5.02 32.79
CA ASP A 506 -34.29 4.63 32.65
C ASP A 506 -34.49 3.50 31.63
N GLY A 507 -33.60 3.40 30.64
CA GLY A 507 -33.71 2.37 29.61
C GLY A 507 -32.74 2.54 28.44
N LEU A 508 -33.07 1.82 27.37
CA LEU A 508 -32.44 1.95 26.06
C LEU A 508 -33.32 2.81 25.15
N SER A 509 -32.70 3.67 24.37
CA SER A 509 -33.38 4.48 23.36
C SER A 509 -32.71 4.34 22.00
N THR A 510 -33.53 4.37 20.98
CA THR A 510 -33.14 4.50 19.58
C THR A 510 -33.67 5.84 19.07
N ARG A 511 -33.43 6.17 17.80
CA ARG A 511 -34.01 7.38 17.19
C ARG A 511 -35.54 7.42 17.27
N ASP A 512 -36.19 6.26 17.13
CA ASP A 512 -37.64 6.18 16.91
C ASP A 512 -38.41 5.64 18.12
N SER A 513 -37.73 5.06 19.12
CA SER A 513 -38.39 4.43 20.26
C SER A 513 -37.49 4.33 21.49
N GLN A 514 -38.10 4.25 22.66
CA GLN A 514 -37.45 4.02 23.95
C GLN A 514 -38.10 2.82 24.65
N ILE A 515 -37.28 1.98 25.29
CA ILE A 515 -37.71 0.84 26.08
C ILE A 515 -37.10 0.93 27.48
N GLY A 516 -37.94 0.89 28.52
CA GLY A 516 -37.49 0.87 29.91
C GLY A 516 -36.81 -0.45 30.27
N TRP A 517 -35.86 -0.42 31.21
CA TRP A 517 -35.10 -1.62 31.59
C TRP A 517 -35.97 -2.80 32.04
N GLN A 518 -37.09 -2.52 32.72
CA GLN A 518 -38.05 -3.53 33.17
C GLN A 518 -38.71 -4.33 32.03
N TRP A 519 -38.70 -3.80 30.80
CA TRP A 519 -39.29 -4.41 29.62
C TRP A 519 -38.28 -5.18 28.77
N ILE A 520 -36.98 -5.07 29.05
CA ILE A 520 -35.95 -5.82 28.34
C ILE A 520 -35.88 -7.23 28.93
N GLU A 521 -35.95 -8.24 28.06
CA GLU A 521 -35.83 -9.65 28.43
C GLU A 521 -34.41 -10.16 28.21
N ARG A 522 -33.82 -9.85 27.04
CA ARG A 522 -32.52 -10.37 26.64
C ARG A 522 -31.77 -9.38 25.78
N VAL A 523 -30.46 -9.32 25.99
CA VAL A 523 -29.50 -8.63 25.11
C VAL A 523 -28.47 -9.68 24.68
N THR A 524 -28.48 -9.99 23.39
CA THR A 524 -27.56 -10.96 22.78
C THR A 524 -26.66 -10.24 21.81
N LEU A 525 -25.34 -10.36 22.00
CA LEU A 525 -24.34 -9.89 21.05
C LEU A 525 -23.77 -11.09 20.31
N ASP A 526 -23.95 -11.14 18.99
CA ASP A 526 -23.28 -12.12 18.14
C ASP A 526 -22.24 -11.44 17.23
N LEU A 527 -21.53 -12.22 16.41
CA LEU A 527 -20.49 -11.73 15.51
C LEU A 527 -20.98 -10.67 14.51
N GLU A 528 -22.27 -10.68 14.16
CA GLU A 528 -22.85 -9.83 13.11
C GLU A 528 -23.83 -8.80 13.64
N THR A 529 -24.56 -9.13 14.72
CA THR A 529 -25.68 -8.35 15.22
C THR A 529 -25.74 -8.32 16.74
N LEU A 530 -25.98 -7.13 17.30
CA LEU A 530 -26.57 -6.94 18.62
C LEU A 530 -28.09 -7.02 18.50
N ARG A 531 -28.71 -7.87 19.33
CA ARG A 531 -30.17 -8.05 19.39
C ARG A 531 -30.66 -7.75 20.79
N ILE A 532 -31.67 -6.89 20.87
CA ILE A 532 -32.36 -6.56 22.12
C ILE A 532 -33.79 -7.08 22.00
N GLN A 533 -34.22 -7.95 22.91
CA GLN A 533 -35.56 -8.52 22.94
C GLN A 533 -36.38 -7.92 24.09
N ALA A 534 -37.63 -7.55 23.79
CA ALA A 534 -38.59 -7.09 24.79
C ALA A 534 -39.37 -8.28 25.36
N LYS A 535 -39.77 -8.16 26.64
CA LYS A 535 -40.51 -9.20 27.37
C LYS A 535 -41.78 -9.62 26.64
N GLY A 536 -41.94 -10.94 26.50
CA GLY A 536 -43.14 -11.54 25.89
C GLY A 536 -43.17 -11.46 24.37
N THR A 537 -42.07 -11.05 23.72
CA THR A 537 -41.95 -11.01 22.26
C THR A 537 -40.77 -11.86 21.81
N SER A 538 -40.98 -12.71 20.80
CA SER A 538 -39.88 -13.46 20.16
C SER A 538 -39.07 -12.61 19.19
N GLN A 539 -39.67 -11.51 18.70
CA GLN A 539 -39.04 -10.56 17.80
C GLN A 539 -38.12 -9.61 18.58
N ALA A 540 -36.95 -9.30 18.02
CA ALA A 540 -36.07 -8.30 18.60
C ALA A 540 -36.72 -6.91 18.49
N TRP A 541 -36.77 -6.20 19.62
CA TRP A 541 -37.15 -4.78 19.67
C TRP A 541 -36.21 -3.92 18.84
N ALA A 542 -34.89 -4.17 18.94
CA ALA A 542 -33.90 -3.51 18.10
C ALA A 542 -32.80 -4.49 17.64
N ARG A 543 -32.25 -4.22 16.46
CA ARG A 543 -31.14 -4.95 15.86
C ARG A 543 -30.12 -3.96 15.31
N PHE A 544 -28.86 -4.12 15.69
CA PHE A 544 -27.76 -3.28 15.22
C PHE A 544 -26.65 -4.16 14.68
N PRO A 545 -26.04 -3.83 13.52
CA PRO A 545 -24.84 -4.52 13.07
C PRO A 545 -23.71 -4.30 14.09
N THR A 546 -23.04 -5.38 14.52
CA THR A 546 -21.92 -5.28 15.48
C THR A 546 -20.78 -4.41 14.93
N SER A 547 -20.64 -4.35 13.59
CA SER A 547 -19.67 -3.48 12.91
C SER A 547 -19.92 -1.99 13.11
N GLN A 548 -21.14 -1.58 13.46
CA GLN A 548 -21.48 -0.18 13.70
C GLN A 548 -21.29 0.21 15.16
N ILE A 549 -21.40 -0.74 16.10
CA ILE A 549 -21.40 -0.46 17.53
C ILE A 549 -19.96 -0.31 18.04
N PRO A 550 -19.48 0.90 18.37
CA PRO A 550 -18.18 1.05 19.00
C PRO A 550 -18.22 0.48 20.41
N ASN A 551 -17.14 -0.14 20.86
CA ASN A 551 -16.97 -0.59 22.25
C ASN A 551 -18.14 -1.46 22.74
N SER A 552 -18.56 -2.45 21.95
CA SER A 552 -19.70 -3.33 22.30
C SER A 552 -19.53 -4.03 23.65
N GLY A 553 -18.30 -4.34 24.07
CA GLY A 553 -17.99 -4.86 25.40
C GLY A 553 -18.33 -3.88 26.53
N LEU A 554 -18.09 -2.58 26.33
CA LEU A 554 -18.47 -1.52 27.27
C LEU A 554 -19.99 -1.43 27.41
N LEU A 555 -20.72 -1.49 26.29
CA LEU A 555 -22.18 -1.50 26.29
C LEU A 555 -22.72 -2.67 27.14
N LEU A 556 -22.25 -3.90 26.90
CA LEU A 556 -22.69 -5.07 27.67
C LEU A 556 -22.38 -4.94 29.16
N LYS A 557 -21.20 -4.40 29.50
CA LYS A 557 -20.79 -4.19 30.89
C LYS A 557 -21.65 -3.15 31.61
N LEU A 558 -22.07 -2.09 30.91
CA LEU A 558 -23.02 -1.11 31.46
C LEU A 558 -24.41 -1.72 31.67
N VAL A 559 -24.92 -2.50 30.72
CA VAL A 559 -26.20 -3.20 30.88
C VAL A 559 -26.14 -4.18 32.05
N GLN A 560 -25.02 -4.90 32.21
CA GLN A 560 -24.79 -5.78 33.36
C GLN A 560 -24.82 -5.01 34.68
N HIS A 561 -24.16 -3.86 34.75
CA HIS A 561 -24.17 -3.03 35.96
C HIS A 561 -25.58 -2.57 36.33
N ILE A 562 -26.36 -2.08 35.37
CA ILE A 562 -27.75 -1.64 35.60
C ILE A 562 -28.63 -2.81 36.02
N LYS A 563 -28.43 -3.99 35.40
CA LYS A 563 -29.13 -5.22 35.76
C LYS A 563 -28.90 -5.57 37.24
N GLU A 564 -27.65 -5.50 37.70
CA GLU A 564 -27.26 -5.78 39.08
C GLU A 564 -27.79 -4.70 40.05
N GLU A 565 -27.64 -3.42 39.72
CA GLU A 565 -28.11 -2.28 40.52
C GLU A 565 -29.63 -2.29 40.73
N GLN A 566 -30.40 -2.63 39.69
CA GLN A 566 -31.87 -2.60 39.71
C GLN A 566 -32.50 -3.98 40.02
N GLY A 567 -31.72 -5.03 40.23
CA GLY A 567 -32.23 -6.38 40.50
C GLY A 567 -33.05 -6.98 39.36
N LEU A 568 -32.68 -6.71 38.10
CA LEU A 568 -33.43 -7.10 36.92
C LEU A 568 -33.04 -8.49 36.41
N ALA A 569 -34.02 -9.22 35.89
CA ALA A 569 -33.83 -10.52 35.24
C ALA A 569 -33.55 -10.40 33.73
N ILE A 570 -32.52 -9.64 33.33
CA ILE A 570 -32.11 -9.50 31.92
C ILE A 570 -31.12 -10.63 31.56
N GLY A 571 -31.39 -11.40 30.50
CA GLY A 571 -30.43 -12.35 29.93
C GLY A 571 -29.32 -11.62 29.14
N LEU A 572 -28.06 -11.89 29.46
CA LEU A 572 -26.91 -11.37 28.72
C LEU A 572 -26.15 -12.53 28.09
N GLU A 573 -26.03 -12.51 26.76
CA GLU A 573 -25.30 -13.50 25.97
C GLU A 573 -24.31 -12.75 25.07
N ALA A 574 -23.03 -13.12 25.11
CA ALA A 574 -21.94 -12.46 24.39
C ALA A 574 -21.16 -13.43 23.50
#